data_AF-A0A482W3P1-F1
#
_entry.id   AF-A0A482W3P1-F1
#
_cell.length_a   1.000
_cell.length_b   1.000
_cell.length_c   1.000
_cell.angle_alpha   90.00
_cell.angle_beta   90.00
_cell.angle_gamma   90.00
#
_symmetry.space_group_name_H-M   'P 1'
#
loop_
_entity.id
_entity.type
_entity.pdbx_description
1 polymer ?
#
loop_
_entity_poly.entity_id
_entity_poly.type
_entity_poly.pdbx_seq_one_letter_code
_entity_poly.pdbx_strand_id
1 'polypeptide(L)' 'MLKSTLNIKKNINIEKYPKLISFLKRTKDGYVPKKSKILEIEEVEQFINEAPNDTYLLIKVRNFLNSLSRF' A
#
# COMPACT_ATOMS: atom_id res chain seq x y z
N MET A 1 -11.04 -5.39 0.80
CA MET A 1 -10.77 -6.83 0.65
C MET A 1 -11.92 -7.70 1.15
N LEU A 2 -12.49 -7.48 2.34
CA LEU A 2 -13.59 -8.33 2.88
C LEU A 2 -14.83 -8.49 1.96
N LYS A 3 -15.36 -7.38 1.41
CA LYS A 3 -16.52 -7.39 0.50
C LYS A 3 -16.29 -8.29 -0.71
N SER A 4 -15.16 -8.12 -1.40
CA SER A 4 -14.80 -8.89 -2.59
C SER A 4 -14.59 -10.37 -2.25
N THR A 5 -13.97 -10.69 -1.10
CA THR A 5 -13.76 -12.06 -0.66
C THR A 5 -15.06 -12.80 -0.38
N LEU A 6 -16.02 -12.18 0.29
CA LEU A 6 -17.34 -12.78 0.56
C LEU A 6 -18.13 -13.04 -0.72
N ASN A 7 -18.03 -12.14 -1.70
CA ASN A 7 -18.67 -12.32 -2.99
C ASN A 7 -18.04 -13.48 -3.78
N ILE A 8 -16.71 -13.47 -3.94
CA ILE A 8 -16.01 -14.43 -4.80
C ILE A 8 -15.97 -15.84 -4.18
N LYS A 9 -15.65 -15.96 -2.88
CA LYS A 9 -15.40 -17.26 -2.25
C LYS A 9 -16.64 -17.89 -1.63
N LYS A 10 -17.67 -17.09 -1.32
CA LYS A 10 -18.87 -17.55 -0.61
C LYS A 10 -20.17 -17.20 -1.33
N ASN A 11 -20.12 -16.48 -2.46
CA ASN A 11 -21.29 -16.00 -3.19
C ASN A 11 -22.28 -15.20 -2.31
N ILE A 12 -21.75 -14.47 -1.33
CA ILE A 12 -22.56 -13.65 -0.41
C ILE A 12 -22.48 -12.20 -0.85
N ASN A 13 -23.62 -11.65 -1.29
CA ASN A 13 -23.75 -10.22 -1.50
C ASN A 13 -24.02 -9.50 -0.17
N ILE A 14 -22.97 -8.91 0.40
CA ILE A 14 -23.04 -8.18 1.67
C ILE A 14 -23.92 -6.91 1.61
N GLU A 15 -24.18 -6.37 0.42
CA GLU A 15 -25.03 -5.17 0.24
C GLU A 15 -26.46 -5.37 0.72
N LYS A 16 -26.92 -6.62 0.79
CA LYS A 16 -28.23 -7.00 1.31
C LYS A 16 -28.35 -6.87 2.84
N TYR A 17 -27.25 -6.58 3.55
CA TYR A 17 -27.20 -6.57 5.02
C TYR A 17 -26.78 -5.19 5.57
N PRO A 18 -27.67 -4.19 5.56
CA PRO A 18 -27.34 -2.81 5.96
C PRO A 18 -26.88 -2.70 7.42
N LYS A 19 -27.47 -3.47 8.34
CA LYS A 19 -27.04 -3.51 9.76
C LYS A 19 -25.60 -4.02 9.91
N LEU A 20 -25.23 -5.05 9.14
CA LEU A 20 -23.88 -5.61 9.13
C LEU A 20 -22.87 -4.63 8.55
N ILE A 21 -23.22 -3.94 7.46
CA ILE A 21 -22.36 -2.90 6.88
C ILE A 21 -22.10 -1.78 7.88
N SER A 22 -23.14 -1.30 8.57
CA SER A 22 -22.99 -0.26 9.59
C SER A 22 -22.11 -0.73 10.76
N PHE A 23 -22.23 -1.99 11.18
CA PHE A 23 -21.35 -2.60 12.18
C PHE A 23 -19.89 -2.68 11.71
N LEU A 24 -19.65 -3.12 10.47
CA LEU A 24 -18.31 -3.23 9.88
C LEU A 24 -17.63 -1.87 9.68
N LYS A 25 -18.42 -0.81 9.44
CA LYS A 25 -17.91 0.57 9.38
C LYS A 25 -17.49 1.05 10.77
N ARG A 26 -18.33 0.86 11.79
CA ARG A 26 -18.01 1.25 13.18
C ARG A 26 -16.83 0.47 13.76
N THR A 27 -16.71 -0.81 13.43
CA THR A 27 -15.55 -1.62 13.86
C THR A 27 -14.23 -1.23 13.17
N LYS A 28 -14.31 -0.43 12.10
CA LYS A 28 -13.16 0.23 11.49
C LYS A 28 -12.81 1.56 12.14
N ASP A 29 -13.62 2.09 13.05
CA ASP A 29 -13.30 3.31 13.77
C ASP A 29 -12.06 3.05 14.64
N GLY A 30 -11.02 3.88 14.46
CA GLY A 30 -9.70 3.69 15.07
C GLY A 30 -8.72 2.85 14.26
N TYR A 31 -9.14 2.22 13.15
CA TYR A 31 -8.20 1.60 12.21
C TYR A 31 -7.43 2.67 11.46
N VAL A 32 -6.23 2.99 11.97
CA VAL A 32 -5.23 3.74 11.21
C VAL A 32 -4.57 2.72 10.27
N PRO A 33 -4.73 2.82 8.94
CA PRO A 33 -3.94 1.99 8.05
C PRO A 33 -2.48 2.23 8.41
N LYS A 34 -1.75 1.16 8.71
CA LYS A 34 -0.30 1.24 8.83
C LYS A 34 0.19 1.75 7.48
N LYS A 35 0.48 3.05 7.40
CA LYS A 35 1.13 3.61 6.22
C LYS A 35 2.39 2.77 6.03
N SER A 36 2.67 2.38 4.79
CA SER A 36 3.98 1.81 4.47
C SER A 36 5.03 2.73 5.08
N LYS A 37 6.06 2.16 5.71
CA LYS A 37 7.09 2.95 6.37
C LYS A 37 7.56 4.01 5.37
N ILE A 38 7.44 5.28 5.75
CA ILE A 38 8.03 6.37 4.97
C ILE A 38 9.53 6.15 5.11
N LEU A 39 10.21 5.94 3.99
CA LEU A 39 11.65 5.77 4.00
C LEU A 39 12.29 7.11 4.34
N GLU A 40 13.16 7.10 5.34
CA GLU A 40 14.03 8.24 5.60
C GLU A 40 15.05 8.38 4.46
N ILE A 41 15.67 9.56 4.34
CA ILE A 41 16.59 9.82 3.22
C ILE A 41 17.78 8.86 3.23
N GLU A 42 18.27 8.50 4.42
CA GLU A 42 19.35 7.54 4.62
C GLU A 42 18.95 6.13 4.13
N GLU A 43 17.69 5.75 4.33
CA GLU A 43 17.17 4.45 3.86
C GLU A 43 17.01 4.44 2.33
N VAL A 44 16.67 5.59 1.74
CA VAL A 44 16.63 5.75 0.28
C VAL A 44 18.03 5.69 -0.30
N GLU A 45 19.00 6.38 0.29
CA GLU A 45 20.41 6.34 -0.14
C GLU A 45 20.99 4.94 -0.02
N GLN A 46 20.73 4.26 1.09
CA GLN A 46 21.12 2.86 1.29
C GLN A 46 20.54 1.98 0.18
N PHE A 47 19.26 2.14 -0.15
CA PHE A 47 18.63 1.39 -1.23
C PHE A 47 19.29 1.67 -2.61
N ILE A 48 19.57 2.94 -2.93
CA ILE A 48 20.21 3.30 -4.20
C ILE A 48 21.61 2.69 -4.30
N ASN A 49 22.37 2.67 -3.20
CA ASN A 49 23.76 2.19 -3.18
C ASN A 49 23.85 0.66 -3.12
N GLU A 50 23.08 0.02 -2.24
CA GLU A 50 23.30 -1.39 -1.86
C GLU A 50 22.39 -2.37 -2.59
N ALA A 51 21.22 -1.94 -3.09
CA ALA A 51 20.28 -2.89 -3.70
C ALA A 51 20.84 -3.51 -5.00
N PRO A 52 20.58 -4.79 -5.31
CA PRO A 52 21.05 -5.41 -6.55
C PRO A 52 20.49 -4.75 -7.82
N ASN A 53 21.36 -4.44 -8.79
CA ASN A 53 20.96 -3.74 -10.01
C ASN A 53 20.15 -4.64 -10.96
N ASP A 54 20.49 -5.91 -11.06
CA ASP A 54 19.73 -6.92 -11.83
C ASP A 54 18.22 -6.92 -11.51
N THR A 55 17.87 -6.63 -10.26
CA THR A 55 16.48 -6.58 -9.79
C THR A 55 15.91 -5.16 -9.76
N TYR A 56 16.70 -4.15 -9.38
CA TYR A 56 16.18 -2.82 -9.03
C TYR A 56 16.68 -1.65 -9.90
N LEU A 57 17.46 -1.91 -10.97
CA LEU A 57 18.09 -0.86 -11.77
C LEU A 57 17.09 0.22 -12.25
N LEU A 58 15.94 -0.18 -12.78
CA LEU A 58 14.94 0.76 -13.28
C LEU A 58 14.43 1.71 -12.18
N ILE A 59 14.21 1.17 -10.98
CA ILE A 59 13.72 1.93 -9.83
C ILE A 59 14.81 2.91 -9.35
N LYS A 60 16.08 2.46 -9.31
CA LYS A 60 17.22 3.32 -8.97
C LYS A 60 17.38 4.49 -9.95
N VAL A 61 17.37 4.21 -11.25
CA VAL A 61 17.52 5.24 -12.30
C VAL A 61 16.39 6.25 -12.24
N ARG A 62 15.14 5.80 -12.06
CA ARG A 62 13.99 6.69 -11.92
C ARG A 62 14.14 7.62 -10.71
N ASN A 63 14.57 7.10 -9.57
CA ASN A 63 14.76 7.90 -8.36
C ASN A 63 15.87 8.95 -8.55
N PHE A 64 16.96 8.57 -9.22
CA PHE A 64 18.04 9.48 -9.56
C PHE A 64 17.61 10.60 -10.53
N LEU A 65 16.82 10.27 -11.56
CA LEU A 65 16.32 11.30 -12.49
C LEU A 65 15.36 12.29 -11.80
N ASN A 66 14.51 11.80 -10.89
CA ASN A 66 13.59 12.65 -10.14
C ASN A 66 14.29 13.59 -9.15
N SER A 67 15.49 13.24 -8.65
CA SER A 67 16.27 14.15 -7.80
C SER A 67 16.93 15.25 -8.63
N LEU A 68 17.34 14.97 -9.86
CA LEU A 68 17.89 15.96 -10.79
C LEU A 68 16.84 16.94 -11.32
N SER A 69 15.59 16.49 -11.53
CA SER A 69 14.50 17.36 -12.03
C SER A 69 13.94 18.32 -10.97
N ARG A 70 14.46 18.29 -9.74
CA ARG A 70 14.07 19.22 -8.66
C ARG A 70 14.95 20.47 -8.59
N PHE A 71 15.91 20.62 -9.52
CA PHE A 71 16.72 21.81 -9.74
C PHE A 71 16.28 22.58 -10.98
#